data_AF-A0A7S2FGV7-F1
#
_entry.id   AF-A0A7S2FGV7-F1
#
_cell.length_a   1.000
_cell.length_b   1.000
_cell.length_c   1.000
_cell.angle_alpha   90.00
_cell.angle_beta   90.00
_cell.angle_gamma   90.00
#
_symmetry.space_group_name_H-M   'P 1'
#
loop_
_entity.id
_entity.type
_entity.pdbx_description
1 polymer ?
#
loop_
_entity_poly.entity_id
_entity_poly.type
_entity_poly.pdbx_seq_one_letter_code
_entity_poly.pdbx_strand_id
1 'polypeptide(L)'
;MGPVAAGIADFPQEASDLRLQLNGMMGFSMLDVHDTDLDFPQSTLRFYKRGACDQIAQQAGMLPVAAASLPMSEIPGVRVLASDGSGRAVALGVLDTGSAFTCVNLAAAKMLGIKVEDDADTDTTPVAAMAVGVDGNPVMLRIARNVNIQLGGLKQMSSSAEELTWNPSVTLHLDICAVGDIPALDLLSQVAMGNAAPGVGATPRPRRTGPAVLIGLDALERYRLVFCGGENLDKSRERTIYLQEGRRGGVAKE
;
A
#
# COMPACT_ATOMS: atom_id res chain seq x y z
N MET A 1 -19.95 9.31 19.32
CA MET A 1 -18.70 8.54 19.49
C MET A 1 -17.55 9.46 19.08
N GLY A 2 -16.42 9.42 19.79
CA GLY A 2 -15.24 10.21 19.41
C GLY A 2 -14.65 9.74 18.08
N PRO A 3 -13.67 10.48 17.50
CA PRO A 3 -12.95 10.02 16.31
C PRO A 3 -12.41 8.61 16.55
N VAL A 4 -12.45 7.78 15.51
CA VAL A 4 -11.77 6.48 15.54
C VAL A 4 -10.28 6.77 15.58
N ALA A 5 -9.72 6.76 16.79
CA ALA A 5 -8.28 6.74 16.96
C ALA A 5 -7.81 5.38 16.42
N ALA A 6 -7.08 5.40 15.31
CA ALA A 6 -6.26 4.26 14.94
C ALA A 6 -5.26 4.08 16.09
N GLY A 7 -5.48 3.05 16.90
CA GLY A 7 -4.53 2.68 17.94
C GLY A 7 -3.24 2.26 17.25
N ILE A 8 -2.16 3.00 17.50
CA ILE A 8 -0.82 2.49 17.26
C ILE A 8 -0.67 1.34 18.25
N ALA A 9 -0.75 0.10 17.77
CA ALA A 9 -0.39 -1.05 18.59
C ALA A 9 1.07 -0.91 19.03
N ASP A 10 1.35 -1.31 20.27
CA ASP A 10 2.64 -1.24 20.97
C ASP A 10 3.82 -1.04 20.02
N PHE A 11 4.31 0.20 19.93
CA PHE A 11 5.48 0.48 19.14
C PHE A 11 6.65 -0.27 19.80
N PRO A 12 7.40 -1.14 19.10
CA PRO A 12 8.47 -1.94 19.70
C PRO A 12 9.56 -1.13 20.41
N GLN A 13 9.58 0.20 20.21
CA GLN A 13 10.46 1.09 20.97
C GLN A 13 10.24 1.02 22.48
N GLU A 14 9.02 0.76 22.97
CA GLU A 14 8.76 0.70 24.41
C GLU A 14 9.51 -0.45 25.09
N ALA A 15 9.84 -1.51 24.33
CA ALA A 15 10.67 -2.62 24.77
C ALA A 15 12.16 -2.49 24.39
N SER A 16 12.55 -1.40 23.71
CA SER A 16 13.93 -1.18 23.27
C SER A 16 14.79 -0.50 24.35
N ASP A 17 16.10 -0.72 24.32
CA ASP A 17 17.04 -0.03 25.22
C ASP A 17 16.89 1.48 25.03
N LEU A 18 16.39 2.18 26.04
CA LEU A 18 16.15 3.62 26.02
C LEU A 18 17.41 4.46 25.72
N ARG A 19 18.60 3.85 25.80
CA ARG A 19 19.88 4.48 25.42
C ARG A 19 20.16 4.42 23.93
N LEU A 20 19.50 3.53 23.20
CA LEU A 20 19.57 3.44 21.74
C LEU A 20 18.53 4.40 21.16
N GLN A 21 18.99 5.43 20.44
CA GLN A 21 18.10 6.24 19.63
C GLN A 21 17.65 5.45 18.40
N LEU A 22 16.66 4.58 18.58
CA LEU A 22 16.01 3.86 17.49
C LEU A 22 14.99 4.77 16.78
N ASN A 23 15.42 5.96 16.36
CA ASN A 23 14.57 6.91 15.66
C ASN A 23 14.91 6.87 14.18
N GLY A 24 13.93 6.50 13.34
CA GLY A 24 14.09 6.53 11.90
C GLY A 24 13.12 5.58 11.20
N MET A 25 12.77 5.92 9.96
CA MET A 25 12.06 5.03 9.06
C MET A 25 13.07 4.51 8.04
N MET A 26 13.11 3.19 7.85
CA MET A 26 13.83 2.61 6.71
C MET A 26 13.02 2.89 5.45
N GLY A 27 13.53 3.78 4.60
CA GLY A 27 12.92 4.09 3.32
C GLY A 27 13.12 2.97 2.29
N PHE A 28 12.46 3.12 1.15
CA PHE A 28 12.52 2.15 0.05
C PHE A 28 13.92 1.91 -0.53
N SER A 29 14.87 2.83 -0.33
CA SER A 29 16.26 2.66 -0.78
C SER A 29 16.95 1.44 -0.16
N MET A 30 16.50 0.98 1.01
CA MET A 30 16.99 -0.29 1.59
C MET A 30 16.64 -1.49 0.71
N LEU A 31 15.52 -1.42 -0.02
CA LEU A 31 15.10 -2.48 -0.93
C LEU A 31 16.01 -2.56 -2.17
N ASP A 32 16.81 -1.54 -2.48
CA ASP A 32 17.72 -1.57 -3.64
C ASP A 32 18.92 -2.47 -3.41
N VAL A 33 19.32 -2.62 -2.16
CA VAL A 33 20.50 -3.37 -1.73
C VAL A 33 20.15 -4.78 -1.27
N HIS A 34 18.94 -4.97 -0.72
CA HIS A 34 18.48 -6.24 -0.15
C HIS A 34 17.11 -6.66 -0.67
N ASP A 35 16.93 -7.96 -0.86
CA ASP A 35 15.58 -8.51 -0.84
C ASP A 35 15.09 -8.49 0.60
N THR A 36 13.84 -8.10 0.81
CA THR A 36 13.30 -7.84 2.16
C THR A 36 12.04 -8.65 2.40
N ASP A 37 11.96 -9.29 3.56
CA ASP A 37 10.81 -10.07 4.02
C ASP A 37 10.25 -9.42 5.29
N LEU A 38 9.04 -8.86 5.17
CA LEU A 38 8.26 -8.24 6.23
C LEU A 38 7.14 -9.20 6.63
N ASP A 39 7.34 -9.91 7.73
CA ASP A 39 6.37 -10.88 8.26
C ASP A 39 5.66 -10.25 9.46
N PHE A 40 4.65 -9.39 9.18
CA PHE A 40 3.89 -8.71 10.23
C PHE A 40 3.22 -9.67 11.22
N PRO A 41 2.55 -10.76 10.77
CA PRO A 41 1.94 -11.73 11.68
C PRO A 41 2.92 -12.38 12.68
N GLN A 42 4.20 -12.47 12.31
CA GLN A 42 5.27 -13.02 13.15
C GLN A 42 6.22 -11.93 13.68
N SER A 43 5.87 -10.65 13.50
CA SER A 43 6.68 -9.49 13.89
C SER A 43 8.15 -9.61 13.49
N THR A 44 8.43 -10.17 12.31
CA THR A 44 9.79 -10.45 11.85
C THR A 44 10.14 -9.65 10.60
N LEU A 45 11.35 -9.06 10.60
CA LEU A 45 11.98 -8.45 9.45
C LEU A 45 13.24 -9.25 9.10
N ARG A 46 13.38 -9.66 7.83
CA ARG A 46 14.57 -10.36 7.35
C ARG A 46 15.10 -9.68 6.09
N PHE A 47 16.43 -9.61 6.02
CA PHE A 47 17.14 -9.14 4.85
C PHE A 47 17.89 -10.30 4.22
N TYR A 48 17.76 -10.43 2.91
CA TYR A 48 18.42 -11.45 2.14
C TYR A 48 19.36 -10.83 1.12
N LYS A 49 20.29 -11.66 0.64
CA LYS A 49 21.02 -11.33 -0.58
C LYS A 49 20.00 -11.17 -1.70
N ARG A 50 20.17 -10.11 -2.49
CA ARG A 50 19.33 -9.83 -3.64
C ARG A 50 19.23 -11.03 -4.59
N GLY A 51 18.02 -11.33 -5.04
CA GLY A 51 17.68 -12.48 -5.89
C GLY A 51 17.34 -13.76 -5.13
N ALA A 52 17.60 -13.84 -3.82
CA ALA A 52 17.34 -15.06 -3.05
C ALA A 52 15.86 -15.23 -2.68
N CYS A 53 15.09 -14.13 -2.56
CA CYS A 53 13.75 -14.20 -2.02
C CYS A 53 12.71 -14.80 -2.96
N ASP A 54 12.95 -14.80 -4.27
CA ASP A 54 11.97 -15.29 -5.26
C ASP A 54 11.64 -16.77 -5.02
N GLN A 55 12.69 -17.60 -4.88
CA GLN A 55 12.55 -19.01 -4.58
C GLN A 55 11.96 -19.24 -3.18
N ILE A 56 12.36 -18.44 -2.19
CA ILE A 56 11.86 -18.54 -0.81
C ILE A 56 10.35 -18.26 -0.76
N ALA A 57 9.90 -17.20 -1.44
CA ALA A 57 8.50 -16.82 -1.48
C ALA A 57 7.65 -17.86 -2.21
N GLN A 58 8.13 -18.40 -3.33
CA GLN A 58 7.45 -19.47 -4.05
C GLN A 58 7.35 -20.76 -3.23
N GLN A 59 8.42 -21.17 -2.54
CA GLN A 59 8.41 -22.34 -1.65
C GLN A 59 7.44 -22.17 -0.47
N ALA A 60 7.27 -20.95 0.02
CA ALA A 60 6.30 -20.61 1.05
C ALA A 60 4.85 -20.53 0.52
N GLY A 61 4.63 -20.72 -0.80
CA GLY A 61 3.32 -20.65 -1.43
C GLY A 61 2.74 -19.23 -1.47
N MET A 62 3.61 -18.21 -1.47
CA MET A 62 3.17 -16.81 -1.53
C MET A 62 2.71 -16.45 -2.95
N LEU A 63 1.78 -15.50 -3.04
CA LEU A 63 1.19 -15.09 -4.31
C LEU A 63 1.93 -13.89 -4.90
N PRO A 64 2.36 -13.94 -6.18
CA PRO A 64 3.08 -12.85 -6.81
C PRO A 64 2.13 -11.71 -7.18
N VAL A 65 2.47 -10.50 -6.77
CA VAL A 65 1.89 -9.23 -7.19
C VAL A 65 2.90 -8.53 -8.09
N ALA A 66 2.48 -8.14 -9.29
CA ALA A 66 3.37 -7.47 -10.22
C ALA A 66 3.64 -6.05 -9.73
N ALA A 67 4.92 -5.74 -9.47
CA ALA A 67 5.29 -4.38 -9.15
C ALA A 67 5.14 -3.49 -10.39
N ALA A 68 4.70 -2.27 -10.15
CA ALA A 68 4.71 -1.18 -11.09
C ALA A 68 5.94 -0.32 -10.83
N SER A 69 6.84 -0.21 -11.80
CA SER A 69 7.90 0.78 -11.74
C SER A 69 7.30 2.18 -11.88
N LEU A 70 7.57 3.06 -10.92
CA LEU A 70 7.18 4.45 -10.99
C LEU A 70 8.31 5.26 -11.61
N PRO A 71 8.05 6.05 -12.68
CA PRO A 71 9.07 6.92 -13.24
C PRO A 71 9.64 7.86 -12.18
N MET A 72 10.96 8.01 -12.15
CA MET A 72 11.66 8.96 -11.26
C MET A 72 11.47 8.71 -9.75
N SER A 73 10.99 7.52 -9.36
CA SER A 73 10.81 7.13 -7.97
C SER A 73 11.30 5.69 -7.77
N GLU A 74 11.96 5.44 -6.64
CA GLU A 74 12.35 4.09 -6.19
C GLU A 74 11.20 3.37 -5.47
N ILE A 75 10.05 4.03 -5.33
CA ILE A 75 8.88 3.46 -4.67
C ILE A 75 8.28 2.37 -5.58
N PRO A 76 8.22 1.10 -5.14
CA PRO A 76 7.55 0.06 -5.88
C PRO A 76 6.04 0.26 -5.78
N GLY A 77 5.40 0.53 -6.92
CA GLY A 77 3.94 0.54 -7.02
C GLY A 77 3.36 -0.87 -7.16
N VAL A 78 2.05 -0.99 -7.00
CA VAL A 78 1.26 -2.18 -7.36
C VAL A 78 0.10 -1.77 -8.24
N ARG A 79 -0.39 -2.70 -9.06
CA ARG A 79 -1.60 -2.48 -9.87
C ARG A 79 -2.83 -2.79 -9.04
N VAL A 80 -3.71 -1.82 -8.86
CA VAL A 80 -5.03 -2.05 -8.26
C VAL A 80 -6.04 -2.24 -9.38
N LEU A 81 -6.77 -3.35 -9.34
CA LEU A 81 -7.69 -3.77 -10.38
C LEU A 81 -9.11 -3.26 -10.16
N ALA A 82 -9.86 -3.12 -11.25
CA ALA A 82 -11.30 -2.91 -11.19
C ALA A 82 -11.98 -4.09 -10.48
N SER A 83 -13.04 -3.79 -9.72
CA SER A 83 -13.83 -4.82 -9.01
C SER A 83 -14.76 -5.62 -9.94
N ASP A 84 -14.78 -5.33 -11.25
CA ASP A 84 -15.63 -5.96 -12.26
C ASP A 84 -15.07 -7.30 -12.78
N GLY A 85 -13.91 -7.74 -12.28
CA GLY A 85 -13.25 -8.97 -12.70
C GLY A 85 -12.59 -8.89 -14.09
N SER A 86 -12.56 -7.72 -14.73
CA SER A 86 -11.96 -7.54 -16.07
C SER A 86 -10.44 -7.70 -16.10
N GLY A 87 -9.78 -7.71 -14.94
CA GLY A 87 -8.32 -7.69 -14.85
C GLY A 87 -7.70 -6.35 -15.25
N ARG A 88 -8.51 -5.31 -15.48
CA ARG A 88 -8.06 -3.96 -15.84
C ARG A 88 -7.50 -3.24 -14.61
N ALA A 89 -6.27 -2.75 -14.70
CA ALA A 89 -5.70 -1.87 -13.68
C ALA A 89 -6.37 -0.49 -13.75
N VAL A 90 -6.93 -0.01 -12.63
CA VAL A 90 -7.66 1.26 -12.54
C VAL A 90 -7.05 2.26 -11.58
N ALA A 91 -6.17 1.83 -10.69
CA ALA A 91 -5.43 2.72 -9.82
C ALA A 91 -3.99 2.24 -9.59
N LEU A 92 -3.12 3.18 -9.27
CA LEU A 92 -1.81 2.86 -8.73
C LEU A 92 -1.95 2.66 -7.22
N GLY A 93 -1.50 1.51 -6.72
CA GLY A 93 -1.31 1.29 -5.29
C GLY A 93 0.14 1.49 -4.88
N VAL A 94 0.37 1.90 -3.64
CA VAL A 94 1.67 1.83 -2.97
C VAL A 94 1.48 1.13 -1.64
N LEU A 95 2.35 0.16 -1.34
CA LEU A 95 2.39 -0.51 -0.04
C LEU A 95 3.19 0.38 0.91
N ASP A 96 2.50 1.01 1.87
CA ASP A 96 3.09 1.97 2.79
C ASP A 96 3.01 1.45 4.23
N THR A 97 4.10 0.86 4.69
CA THR A 97 4.21 0.31 6.05
C THR A 97 4.38 1.39 7.12
N GLY A 98 4.53 2.67 6.72
CA GLY A 98 4.56 3.82 7.64
C GLY A 98 3.18 4.43 7.89
N SER A 99 2.16 4.03 7.11
CA SER A 99 0.79 4.51 7.30
C SER A 99 -0.03 3.56 8.18
N ALA A 100 -0.74 4.11 9.16
CA ALA A 100 -1.63 3.34 10.02
C ALA A 100 -2.86 2.78 9.28
N PHE A 101 -3.37 3.51 8.28
CA PHE A 101 -4.57 3.14 7.55
C PHE A 101 -4.43 3.31 6.04
N THR A 102 -5.28 2.62 5.30
CA THR A 102 -5.37 2.68 3.85
C THR A 102 -6.18 3.89 3.44
N CYS A 103 -5.66 4.65 2.48
CA CYS A 103 -6.27 5.85 1.95
C CYS A 103 -6.39 5.79 0.43
N VAL A 104 -7.56 6.15 -0.09
CA VAL A 104 -7.83 6.26 -1.53
C VAL A 104 -8.25 7.66 -1.90
N ASN A 105 -7.77 8.14 -3.05
CA ASN A 105 -8.20 9.44 -3.55
C ASN A 105 -9.57 9.35 -4.22
N LEU A 106 -10.23 10.49 -4.46
CA LEU A 106 -11.60 10.49 -4.98
C LEU A 106 -11.71 9.83 -6.36
N ALA A 107 -10.68 10.00 -7.21
CA ALA A 107 -10.60 9.36 -8.52
C ALA A 107 -10.53 7.82 -8.42
N ALA A 108 -9.69 7.29 -7.54
CA ALA A 108 -9.59 5.84 -7.30
C ALA A 108 -10.87 5.29 -6.70
N ALA A 109 -11.46 5.97 -5.69
CA ALA A 109 -12.71 5.54 -5.07
C ALA A 109 -13.83 5.38 -6.11
N LYS A 110 -13.97 6.34 -7.03
CA LYS A 110 -14.94 6.27 -8.13
C LYS A 110 -14.69 5.08 -9.05
N MET A 111 -13.43 4.81 -9.41
CA MET A 111 -13.08 3.72 -10.32
C MET A 111 -13.21 2.34 -9.67
N LEU A 112 -13.01 2.26 -8.35
CA LEU A 112 -13.13 1.04 -7.56
C LEU A 112 -14.56 0.80 -7.06
N GLY A 113 -15.49 1.72 -7.33
CA GLY A 113 -16.87 1.62 -6.84
C GLY A 113 -17.00 1.75 -5.32
N ILE A 114 -16.01 2.36 -4.66
CA ILE A 114 -16.00 2.57 -3.21
C ILE A 114 -17.03 3.64 -2.86
N LYS A 115 -17.97 3.29 -1.99
CA LYS A 115 -18.98 4.21 -1.46
C LYS A 115 -18.59 4.64 -0.07
N VAL A 116 -18.51 5.95 0.10
CA VAL A 116 -18.35 6.61 1.39
C VAL A 116 -19.66 6.57 2.17
N GLU A 117 -19.59 6.47 3.48
CA GLU A 117 -20.77 6.60 4.34
C GLU A 117 -21.32 8.02 4.21
N ASP A 118 -22.62 8.17 3.93
CA ASP A 118 -23.29 9.48 3.92
C ASP A 118 -23.68 9.86 5.36
N ASP A 119 -23.36 11.09 5.75
CA ASP A 119 -23.65 11.64 7.09
C ASP A 119 -25.15 11.69 7.44
N ALA A 120 -26.03 11.35 6.50
CA ALA A 120 -27.47 11.57 6.61
C ALA A 120 -28.24 10.47 7.36
N ASP A 121 -27.67 9.28 7.56
CA ASP A 121 -28.39 8.11 8.12
C ASP A 121 -28.00 7.79 9.57
N THR A 122 -27.12 8.59 10.17
CA THR A 122 -26.69 8.42 11.57
C THR A 122 -26.80 9.72 12.33
N ASP A 123 -27.65 9.75 13.36
CA ASP A 123 -27.84 10.85 14.34
C ASP A 123 -26.59 11.05 15.25
N THR A 124 -25.42 10.64 14.77
CA THR A 124 -24.14 10.60 15.47
C THR A 124 -23.05 11.20 14.57
N THR A 125 -22.14 11.94 15.21
CA THR A 125 -20.93 12.58 14.68
C THR A 125 -20.38 11.99 13.37
N PRO A 126 -20.04 12.81 12.36
CA PRO A 126 -19.52 12.33 11.07
C PRO A 126 -18.33 11.40 11.30
N VAL A 127 -18.39 10.19 10.74
CA VAL A 127 -17.32 9.21 10.88
C VAL A 127 -16.19 9.62 9.93
N ALA A 128 -15.12 10.16 10.50
CA ALA A 128 -13.99 10.67 9.75
C ALA A 128 -12.68 10.08 10.24
N ALA A 129 -11.77 9.79 9.30
CA ALA A 129 -10.37 9.53 9.57
C ALA A 129 -9.59 10.86 9.53
N MET A 130 -8.57 11.00 10.36
CA MET A 130 -7.67 12.15 10.35
C MET A 130 -6.31 11.71 9.81
N ALA A 131 -5.91 12.27 8.67
CA ALA A 131 -4.56 12.13 8.14
C ALA A 131 -3.73 13.33 8.57
N VAL A 132 -2.49 13.10 9.02
CA VAL A 132 -1.54 14.16 9.38
C VAL A 132 -0.28 13.95 8.55
N GLY A 133 0.03 14.91 7.68
CA GLY A 133 1.23 14.88 6.85
C GLY A 133 2.48 15.33 7.59
N VAL A 134 3.62 15.31 6.89
CA VAL A 134 4.92 15.79 7.41
C VAL A 134 4.88 17.29 7.77
N ASP A 135 3.99 18.04 7.14
CA ASP A 135 3.75 19.45 7.44
C ASP A 135 2.92 19.66 8.72
N GLY A 136 2.46 18.59 9.36
CA GLY A 136 1.72 18.60 10.62
C GLY A 136 0.26 19.08 10.50
N ASN A 137 -0.21 19.40 9.30
CA ASN A 137 -1.56 19.90 9.10
C ASN A 137 -2.54 18.72 8.99
N PRO A 138 -3.60 18.67 9.82
CA PRO A 138 -4.58 17.60 9.76
C PRO A 138 -5.51 17.77 8.54
N VAL A 139 -5.80 16.65 7.88
CA VAL A 139 -6.81 16.54 6.82
C VAL A 139 -7.86 15.54 7.28
N MET A 140 -9.12 15.99 7.34
CA MET A 140 -10.25 15.12 7.68
C MET A 140 -10.76 14.42 6.42
N LEU A 141 -10.87 13.10 6.48
CA LEU A 141 -11.25 12.23 5.37
C LEU A 141 -12.54 11.49 5.71
N ARG A 142 -13.39 11.28 4.71
CA ARG A 142 -14.55 10.39 4.85
C ARG A 142 -14.08 8.95 4.94
N ILE A 143 -14.93 8.06 5.45
CA ILE A 143 -14.62 6.64 5.46
C ILE A 143 -15.58 5.83 4.57
N ALA A 144 -15.07 4.69 4.11
CA ALA A 144 -15.85 3.60 3.55
C ALA A 144 -15.59 2.33 4.36
N ARG A 145 -16.57 1.41 4.43
CA ARG A 145 -16.46 0.14 5.16
C ARG A 145 -16.48 -1.06 4.25
N ASN A 146 -15.91 -2.16 4.72
CA ASN A 146 -15.91 -3.46 4.05
C ASN A 146 -15.41 -3.36 2.60
N VAL A 147 -14.29 -2.64 2.42
CA VAL A 147 -13.70 -2.38 1.12
C VAL A 147 -12.79 -3.53 0.73
N ASN A 148 -12.94 -4.00 -0.51
CA ASN A 148 -12.06 -5.00 -1.10
C ASN A 148 -11.17 -4.34 -2.14
N ILE A 149 -9.86 -4.44 -1.98
CA ILE A 149 -8.87 -3.95 -2.94
C ILE A 149 -8.21 -5.13 -3.61
N GLN A 150 -8.41 -5.29 -4.91
CA GLN A 150 -7.81 -6.38 -5.68
C GLN A 150 -6.49 -5.92 -6.31
N LEU A 151 -5.42 -6.70 -6.09
CA LEU A 151 -4.09 -6.45 -6.62
C LEU A 151 -3.80 -7.35 -7.84
N GLY A 152 -3.16 -6.76 -8.84
CA GLY A 152 -2.75 -7.44 -10.06
C GLY A 152 -1.49 -8.29 -9.89
N GLY A 153 -1.57 -9.54 -10.30
CA GLY A 153 -0.44 -10.47 -10.43
C GLY A 153 0.21 -10.37 -11.80
N LEU A 154 0.55 -11.52 -12.38
CA LEU A 154 1.23 -11.57 -13.67
C LEU A 154 0.37 -10.99 -14.80
N LYS A 155 1.03 -10.27 -15.71
CA LYS A 155 0.43 -9.72 -16.93
C LYS A 155 -0.09 -10.85 -17.82
N GLN A 156 -1.24 -10.63 -18.44
CA GLN A 156 -1.77 -11.46 -19.51
C GLN A 156 -2.03 -10.61 -20.74
N MET A 157 -1.73 -11.15 -21.92
CA MET A 157 -2.27 -10.61 -23.15
C MET A 157 -3.66 -11.20 -23.34
N SER A 158 -4.67 -10.34 -23.46
CA SER A 158 -5.99 -10.77 -23.90
C SER A 158 -5.90 -11.32 -25.32
N SER A 159 -6.59 -12.43 -25.59
CA SER A 159 -6.63 -13.05 -26.92
C SER A 159 -7.44 -12.25 -27.95
N SER A 160 -8.21 -11.25 -27.51
CA SER A 160 -9.18 -10.51 -28.34
C SER A 160 -8.98 -9.00 -28.38
N ALA A 161 -8.08 -8.43 -27.58
CA ALA A 161 -7.83 -6.99 -27.53
C ALA A 161 -6.33 -6.73 -27.34
N GLU A 162 -5.79 -5.71 -28.01
CA GLU A 162 -4.46 -5.13 -27.72
C GLU A 162 -4.35 -4.52 -26.32
N GLU A 163 -5.27 -4.84 -25.41
CA GLU A 163 -5.34 -4.35 -24.05
C GLU A 163 -4.61 -5.30 -23.10
N LEU A 164 -3.64 -4.73 -22.37
CA LEU A 164 -2.94 -5.41 -21.28
C LEU A 164 -3.90 -5.61 -20.10
N THR A 165 -4.06 -6.86 -19.67
CA THR A 165 -4.80 -7.21 -18.45
C THR A 165 -3.87 -7.89 -17.44
N TRP A 166 -4.32 -7.97 -16.20
CA TRP A 166 -3.62 -8.63 -15.12
C TRP A 166 -4.51 -9.67 -14.47
N ASN A 167 -3.95 -10.83 -14.15
CA ASN A 167 -4.64 -11.78 -13.30
C ASN A 167 -4.83 -11.18 -11.92
N PRO A 168 -6.03 -11.26 -11.32
CA PRO A 168 -6.19 -11.10 -9.90
C PRO A 168 -5.21 -12.01 -9.13
N SER A 169 -4.48 -11.45 -8.17
CA SER A 169 -3.54 -12.20 -7.34
C SER A 169 -3.96 -12.21 -5.89
N VAL A 170 -4.07 -11.03 -5.28
CA VAL A 170 -4.42 -10.89 -3.87
C VAL A 170 -5.58 -9.92 -3.74
N THR A 171 -6.55 -10.26 -2.88
CA THR A 171 -7.60 -9.34 -2.45
C THR A 171 -7.30 -8.93 -1.01
N LEU A 172 -7.14 -7.63 -0.79
CA LEU A 172 -7.01 -7.05 0.54
C LEU A 172 -8.40 -6.71 1.06
N HIS A 173 -8.71 -7.16 2.27
CA HIS A 173 -9.96 -6.90 2.95
C HIS A 173 -9.76 -5.81 4.00
N LEU A 174 -10.47 -4.70 3.83
CA LEU A 174 -10.39 -3.52 4.70
C LEU A 174 -11.72 -3.32 5.42
N ASP A 175 -11.67 -3.32 6.75
CA ASP A 175 -12.84 -3.00 7.56
C ASP A 175 -13.23 -1.53 7.41
N ILE A 176 -12.22 -0.66 7.29
CA ILE A 176 -12.34 0.79 7.08
C ILE A 176 -11.31 1.21 6.04
N CYS A 177 -11.68 2.14 5.17
CA CYS A 177 -10.77 2.79 4.21
C CYS A 177 -11.05 4.30 4.22
N ALA A 178 -10.00 5.11 4.35
CA ALA A 178 -10.14 6.56 4.25
C ALA A 178 -10.27 6.99 2.79
N VAL A 179 -11.20 7.90 2.51
CA VAL A 179 -11.51 8.37 1.17
C VAL A 179 -11.37 9.90 1.13
N GLY A 180 -10.44 10.37 0.32
CA GLY A 180 -10.23 11.78 0.06
C GLY A 180 -8.85 12.07 -0.50
N ASP A 181 -8.67 13.30 -0.96
CA ASP A 181 -7.41 13.73 -1.56
C ASP A 181 -6.47 14.23 -0.46
N ILE A 182 -5.30 13.60 -0.33
CA ILE A 182 -4.21 14.02 0.56
C ILE A 182 -2.93 14.30 -0.25
N PRO A 183 -2.03 15.17 0.23
CA PRO A 183 -0.81 15.52 -0.50
C PRO A 183 0.04 14.33 -0.94
N ALA A 184 0.08 13.27 -0.12
CA ALA A 184 0.82 12.04 -0.45
C ALA A 184 0.25 11.33 -1.70
N LEU A 185 -1.08 11.22 -1.82
CA LEU A 185 -1.73 10.61 -2.97
C LEU A 185 -1.57 11.45 -4.23
N ASP A 186 -1.63 12.78 -4.09
CA ASP A 186 -1.39 13.70 -5.21
C ASP A 186 0.03 13.56 -5.76
N LEU A 187 1.02 13.41 -4.87
CA LEU A 187 2.40 13.15 -5.26
C LEU A 187 2.53 11.83 -6.00
N LEU A 188 1.96 10.75 -5.46
CA LEU A 188 1.98 9.42 -6.09
C LEU A 188 1.36 9.47 -7.49
N SER A 189 0.21 10.12 -7.64
CA SER A 189 -0.45 10.30 -8.92
C SER A 189 0.38 11.09 -9.93
N GLN A 190 1.11 12.12 -9.48
CA GLN A 190 1.98 12.92 -10.34
C GLN A 190 3.19 12.12 -10.82
N VAL A 191 3.86 11.43 -9.89
CA VAL A 191 5.00 10.55 -10.18
C VAL A 191 4.60 9.46 -11.18
N ALA A 192 3.44 8.83 -10.98
CA ALA A 192 2.90 7.81 -11.88
C ALA A 192 2.71 8.30 -13.32
N MET A 193 2.37 9.58 -13.48
CA MET A 193 2.15 10.21 -14.78
C MET A 193 3.45 10.75 -15.42
N GLY A 194 4.61 10.55 -14.78
CA GLY A 194 5.89 11.09 -15.26
C GLY A 194 6.00 12.62 -15.11
N ASN A 195 5.15 13.24 -14.30
CA ASN A 195 5.31 14.64 -13.94
C ASN A 195 6.38 14.75 -12.85
N ALA A 196 7.30 15.70 -12.98
CA ALA A 196 8.27 15.98 -11.92
C ALA A 196 7.52 16.32 -10.62
N ALA A 197 7.94 15.68 -9.52
CA ALA A 197 7.41 15.99 -8.19
C ALA A 197 7.56 17.50 -7.92
N PRO A 198 6.51 18.19 -7.42
CA PRO A 198 6.63 19.57 -7.03
C PRO A 198 7.70 19.67 -5.93
N GLY A 199 8.65 20.59 -6.11
CA GLY A 199 9.68 20.83 -5.10
C GLY A 199 9.07 21.22 -3.75
N VAL A 200 9.80 20.97 -2.67
CA VAL A 200 9.39 21.37 -1.31
C VAL A 200 9.07 22.87 -1.30
N GLY A 201 7.83 23.23 -0.93
CA GLY A 201 7.34 24.62 -0.89
C GLY A 201 6.69 25.13 -2.18
N ALA A 202 6.58 24.33 -3.23
CA ALA A 202 5.79 24.68 -4.41
C ALA A 202 4.29 24.57 -4.11
N THR A 203 3.51 25.59 -4.51
CA THR A 203 2.04 25.53 -4.45
C THR A 203 1.53 24.42 -5.38
N PRO A 204 0.78 23.42 -4.86
CA PRO A 204 0.18 22.40 -5.71
C PRO A 204 -0.75 23.09 -6.72
N ARG A 205 -0.40 23.05 -8.01
CA ARG A 205 -1.36 23.43 -9.05
C ARG A 205 -2.38 22.29 -9.16
N PRO A 206 -3.68 22.57 -9.31
CA PRO A 206 -4.69 21.54 -9.53
C PRO A 206 -4.50 20.99 -10.95
N ARG A 207 -3.53 20.08 -11.11
CA ARG A 207 -3.40 19.23 -12.29
C ARG A 207 -4.21 17.97 -12.01
N ARG A 208 -4.79 17.39 -13.06
CA ARG A 208 -5.53 16.12 -12.99
C ARG A 208 -4.76 15.12 -12.14
N THR A 209 -5.31 14.77 -10.99
CA THR A 209 -4.78 13.71 -10.14
C THR A 209 -5.26 12.38 -10.72
N GLY A 210 -4.31 11.52 -11.09
CA GLY A 210 -4.61 10.14 -11.45
C GLY A 210 -5.19 9.38 -10.24
N PRO A 211 -5.85 8.24 -10.46
CA PRO A 211 -6.34 7.38 -9.40
C PRO A 211 -5.17 6.74 -8.63
N ALA A 212 -5.09 6.99 -7.33
CA ALA A 212 -4.05 6.46 -6.44
C ALA A 212 -4.61 5.93 -5.12
N VAL A 213 -3.93 4.91 -4.61
CA VAL A 213 -4.23 4.18 -3.37
C VAL A 213 -2.93 4.07 -2.57
N LEU A 214 -3.00 4.43 -1.30
CA LEU A 214 -1.95 4.21 -0.32
C LEU A 214 -2.44 3.10 0.63
N ILE A 215 -1.76 1.96 0.61
CA ILE A 215 -2.17 0.74 1.32
C ILE A 215 -1.38 0.68 2.63
N GLY A 216 -2.07 0.90 3.75
CA GLY A 216 -1.49 1.02 5.08
C GLY A 216 -1.48 -0.28 5.89
N LEU A 217 -1.05 -0.17 7.14
CA LEU A 217 -0.93 -1.28 8.08
C LEU A 217 -2.28 -1.94 8.42
N ASP A 218 -3.39 -1.21 8.42
CA ASP A 218 -4.75 -1.78 8.53
C ASP A 218 -5.02 -2.93 7.55
N ALA A 219 -4.43 -2.86 6.35
CA ALA A 219 -4.42 -3.94 5.38
C ALA A 219 -3.24 -4.88 5.64
N LEU A 220 -2.02 -4.32 5.73
CA LEU A 220 -0.78 -5.07 5.60
C LEU A 220 -0.40 -5.87 6.85
N GLU A 221 -0.87 -5.51 8.04
CA GLU A 221 -0.56 -6.20 9.30
C GLU A 221 -0.94 -7.69 9.27
N ARG A 222 -1.90 -8.05 8.42
CA ARG A 222 -2.40 -9.41 8.24
C ARG A 222 -1.55 -10.21 7.26
N TYR A 223 -0.61 -9.59 6.57
CA TYR A 223 0.13 -10.20 5.48
C TYR A 223 1.62 -10.31 5.80
N ARG A 224 2.24 -11.32 5.23
CA ARG A 224 3.68 -11.37 4.99
C ARG A 224 3.95 -10.81 3.60
N LEU A 225 4.88 -9.85 3.50
CA LEU A 225 5.30 -9.20 2.27
C LEU A 225 6.75 -9.53 1.99
N VAL A 226 7.06 -9.99 0.78
CA VAL A 226 8.44 -10.20 0.35
C VAL A 226 8.72 -9.38 -0.91
N PHE A 227 9.69 -8.47 -0.82
CA PHE A 227 10.16 -7.63 -1.92
C PHE A 227 11.39 -8.27 -2.55
N CYS A 228 11.27 -8.70 -3.81
CA CYS A 228 12.36 -9.34 -4.56
C CYS A 228 12.91 -8.37 -5.63
N GLY A 229 14.18 -8.01 -5.55
CA GLY A 229 14.88 -7.11 -6.46
C GLY A 229 15.47 -7.77 -7.72
N GLY A 230 15.40 -9.10 -7.83
CA GLY A 230 15.99 -9.89 -8.92
C GLY A 230 17.53 -9.85 -8.92
N GLU A 231 18.21 -10.85 -9.49
CA GLU A 231 19.68 -10.96 -9.41
C GLU A 231 20.45 -9.83 -10.13
N ASN A 232 19.84 -9.19 -11.14
CA ASN A 232 20.51 -8.22 -12.00
C ASN A 232 20.21 -6.78 -11.57
N LEU A 233 21.24 -6.02 -11.22
CA LEU A 233 21.14 -4.62 -10.78
C LEU A 233 20.44 -3.74 -11.83
N ASP A 234 20.70 -3.98 -13.12
CA ASP A 234 20.12 -3.23 -14.23
C ASP A 234 18.62 -3.51 -14.44
N LYS A 235 18.12 -4.61 -13.89
CA LYS A 235 16.70 -4.98 -13.87
C LYS A 235 16.00 -4.64 -12.55
N SER A 236 16.62 -3.82 -11.69
CA SER A 236 16.07 -3.41 -10.37
C SER A 236 14.66 -2.85 -10.39
N ARG A 237 14.18 -2.44 -11.57
CA ARG A 237 12.84 -1.88 -11.77
C ARG A 237 11.76 -2.94 -11.94
N GLU A 238 12.11 -4.17 -12.30
CA GLU A 238 11.20 -5.32 -12.41
C GLU A 238 11.19 -6.08 -11.08
N ARG A 239 10.68 -5.45 -10.03
CA ARG A 239 10.48 -6.11 -8.74
C ARG A 239 9.27 -7.04 -8.82
N THR A 240 9.36 -8.16 -8.12
CA THR A 240 8.17 -8.95 -7.77
C THR A 240 7.92 -8.77 -6.29
N ILE A 241 6.67 -8.47 -5.93
CA ILE A 241 6.26 -8.41 -4.54
C ILE A 241 5.42 -9.66 -4.30
N TYR A 242 5.75 -10.43 -3.27
CA TYR A 242 4.95 -11.58 -2.89
C TYR A 242 4.16 -11.26 -1.63
N LEU A 243 2.89 -11.63 -1.63
CA LEU A 243 2.01 -11.47 -0.49
C LEU A 243 1.44 -12.82 -0.08
N GLN A 244 1.31 -13.03 1.23
CA GLN A 244 0.61 -14.15 1.81
C GLN A 244 -0.15 -13.68 3.03
N GLU A 245 -1.45 -13.95 3.09
CA GLU A 245 -2.21 -13.71 4.31
C GLU A 245 -1.70 -14.64 5.41
N GLY A 246 -1.28 -14.04 6.51
CA GLY A 246 -0.81 -14.75 7.68
C GLY A 246 -1.95 -15.48 8.36
N ARG A 247 -1.73 -16.74 8.70
CA ARG A 247 -2.52 -17.37 9.76
C ARG A 247 -2.06 -16.72 11.05
N ARG A 248 -2.90 -15.92 11.71
CA ARG A 248 -2.64 -15.51 13.10
C ARG A 248 -2.36 -16.81 13.86
N GLY A 249 -1.11 -16.98 14.30
CA GLY A 249 -0.77 -18.06 15.19
C GLY A 249 -1.71 -17.92 16.37
N GLY A 250 -2.61 -18.90 16.56
CA GLY A 250 -3.36 -18.97 17.79
C GLY A 250 -2.31 -19.00 18.88
N VAL A 251 -2.27 -17.95 19.71
CA VAL A 251 -1.49 -17.97 20.94
C VAL A 251 -1.95 -19.24 21.64
N ALA A 252 -1.09 -20.25 21.69
CA ALA A 252 -1.32 -21.38 22.56
C ALA A 252 -1.46 -20.75 23.94
N LYS A 253 -2.66 -20.84 24.52
CA LYS A 253 -2.83 -20.52 25.93
C LYS A 253 -1.97 -21.53 26.69
N GLU A 254 -0.77 -21.13 27.09
CA GLU A 254 -0.07 -21.76 28.20
C GLU A 254 -0.75 -21.37 29.52
#